data_AF-A0A7S0VJQ6-F1
#
_entry.id   AF-A0A7S0VJQ6-F1
#
_cell.length_a   1.000
_cell.length_b   1.000
_cell.length_c   1.000
_cell.angle_alpha   90.00
_cell.angle_beta   90.00
_cell.angle_gamma   90.00
#
_symmetry.space_group_name_H-M   'P 1'
#
loop_
_entity.id
_entity.type
_entity.pdbx_description
1 polymer ?
#
loop_
_entity_poly.entity_id
_entity_poly.type
_entity_poly.pdbx_seq_one_letter_code
_entity_poly.pdbx_strand_id
1 'polypeptide(L)'
;ETEGYFAERGGLRWHGNNWRSPPQPVRMQGTRCIFGYIRAFVEAYHSRELRLRGTDLRHVPLDVLKLTHLTTLDISHGNQLLVLPPTLTALQVLENLMTDD
;
A
#
# COMPACT_ATOMS: atom_id res chain seq x y z
N GLU A 1 27.61 20.12 -23.45
CA GLU A 1 26.95 19.05 -22.66
C GLU A 1 25.48 19.37 -22.55
N THR A 2 24.70 18.90 -23.52
CA THR A 2 23.27 19.20 -23.63
C THR A 2 22.59 17.98 -24.20
N GLU A 3 21.74 17.36 -23.41
CA GLU A 3 20.51 16.65 -23.80
C GLU A 3 19.86 16.20 -22.47
N GLY A 4 18.77 16.76 -21.99
CA GLY A 4 17.64 17.34 -22.70
C GLY A 4 16.54 16.27 -22.80
N TYR A 5 15.41 16.55 -22.16
CA TYR A 5 14.09 16.09 -22.61
C TYR A 5 13.90 14.57 -22.80
N PHE A 6 13.67 13.85 -21.70
CA PHE A 6 12.64 12.81 -21.71
C PHE A 6 11.48 13.24 -20.82
N ALA A 7 10.60 13.99 -21.46
CA ALA A 7 9.31 14.41 -20.96
C ALA A 7 8.42 13.21 -20.60
N GLU A 8 7.72 13.34 -19.47
CA GLU A 8 6.27 13.29 -19.43
C GLU A 8 5.58 12.20 -20.29
N ARG A 9 5.53 10.98 -19.75
CA ARG A 9 4.37 10.10 -19.96
C ARG A 9 3.88 9.55 -18.61
N GLY A 10 3.02 10.33 -17.96
CA GLY A 10 1.97 9.78 -17.09
C GLY A 10 2.28 9.45 -15.63
N GLY A 11 3.20 10.14 -14.95
CA GLY A 11 3.44 9.88 -13.53
C GLY A 11 3.81 11.12 -12.72
N LEU A 12 2.82 11.75 -12.09
CA LEU A 12 3.06 12.80 -11.09
C LEU A 12 3.71 12.16 -9.86
N ARG A 13 5.00 12.45 -9.64
CA ARG A 13 5.74 12.06 -8.43
C ARG A 13 5.46 13.08 -7.34
N TRP A 14 4.78 12.66 -6.28
CA TRP A 14 4.70 13.43 -5.03
C TRP A 14 4.95 12.48 -3.87
N HIS A 15 5.75 12.97 -2.93
CA HIS A 15 6.30 12.26 -1.78
C HIS A 15 5.24 11.42 -1.03
N GLY A 16 5.60 10.18 -0.66
CA GLY A 16 4.99 9.50 0.49
C GLY A 16 3.69 8.70 0.30
N ASN A 17 3.23 8.44 -0.93
CA ASN A 17 1.96 7.75 -1.32
C ASN A 17 0.82 8.73 -1.64
N ASN A 18 0.76 9.17 -2.90
CA ASN A 18 -0.42 9.84 -3.44
C ASN A 18 -0.98 8.99 -4.58
N TRP A 19 -2.04 8.23 -4.27
CA TRP A 19 -2.61 7.17 -5.10
C TRP A 19 -2.93 7.62 -6.53
N ARG A 20 -2.03 7.27 -7.46
CA ARG A 20 -2.31 7.07 -8.89
C ARG A 20 -1.91 5.67 -9.36
N SER A 21 -1.12 4.94 -8.58
CA SER A 21 -0.62 3.59 -8.87
C SER A 21 -0.23 2.85 -7.59
N PRO A 22 -0.29 1.50 -7.55
CA PRO A 22 0.27 0.70 -6.45
C PRO A 22 1.75 1.02 -6.20
N PRO A 23 2.29 0.72 -5.01
CA PRO A 23 3.70 0.94 -4.70
C PRO A 23 4.62 0.15 -5.65
N GLN A 24 5.84 0.65 -5.86
CA GLN A 24 6.79 0.10 -6.83
C GLN A 24 7.01 -1.43 -6.70
N PRO A 25 7.13 -2.02 -5.50
CA PRO A 25 7.27 -3.48 -5.35
C PRO A 25 6.11 -4.24 -6.00
N VAL A 26 4.86 -3.85 -5.69
CA VAL A 26 3.65 -4.44 -6.28
C VAL A 26 3.61 -4.28 -7.79
N ARG A 27 4.07 -3.13 -8.31
CA ARG A 27 4.13 -2.89 -9.76
C ARG A 27 5.14 -3.79 -10.47
N MET A 28 6.30 -4.02 -9.84
CA MET A 28 7.35 -4.88 -10.40
C MET A 28 6.96 -6.37 -10.43
N GLN A 29 6.01 -6.78 -9.57
CA GLN A 29 5.44 -8.13 -9.58
C GLN A 29 4.46 -8.37 -10.75
N GLY A 30 4.14 -7.33 -11.52
CA GLY A 30 3.29 -7.41 -12.70
C GLY A 30 1.79 -7.30 -12.42
N THR A 31 1.01 -7.44 -13.49
CA THR A 31 -0.42 -7.09 -13.54
C THR A 31 -1.27 -7.85 -12.52
N ARG A 32 -0.97 -9.13 -12.25
CA ARG A 32 -1.72 -9.95 -11.30
C ARG A 32 -1.68 -9.39 -9.88
N CYS A 33 -0.49 -9.00 -9.42
CA CYS A 33 -0.31 -8.45 -8.08
C CYS A 33 -0.86 -7.03 -7.97
N ILE A 34 -0.75 -6.22 -9.04
CA ILE A 34 -1.40 -4.91 -9.12
C ILE A 34 -2.91 -5.04 -8.91
N PHE A 35 -3.58 -5.96 -9.62
CA PHE A 35 -5.03 -6.16 -9.44
C PHE A 35 -5.37 -6.76 -8.08
N GLY A 36 -4.56 -7.68 -7.56
CA GLY A 36 -4.74 -8.21 -6.21
C GLY A 36 -4.69 -7.11 -5.15
N TYR A 37 -3.70 -6.22 -5.23
CA TYR A 37 -3.55 -5.07 -4.35
C TYR A 37 -4.74 -4.12 -4.44
N ILE A 38 -5.16 -3.73 -5.65
CA ILE A 38 -6.31 -2.83 -5.84
C ILE A 38 -7.58 -3.48 -5.28
N ARG A 39 -7.79 -4.76 -5.58
CA ARG A 39 -8.94 -5.53 -5.11
C ARG A 39 -8.99 -5.59 -3.59
N ALA A 40 -7.85 -5.80 -2.92
CA ALA A 40 -7.79 -5.83 -1.46
C ALA A 40 -8.31 -4.52 -0.83
N PHE A 41 -7.98 -3.37 -1.41
CA PHE A 41 -8.49 -2.08 -0.91
C PHE A 41 -9.97 -1.87 -1.16
N VAL A 42 -10.47 -2.29 -2.33
CA VAL A 42 -11.92 -2.23 -2.62
C VAL A 42 -12.70 -3.15 -1.69
N GLU A 43 -12.17 -4.35 -1.43
CA GLU A 43 -12.77 -5.30 -0.49
C GLU A 43 -12.75 -4.74 0.94
N ALA A 44 -11.65 -4.12 1.36
CA ALA A 44 -11.50 -3.53 2.69
C ALA A 44 -12.56 -2.45 3.00
N TYR A 45 -13.06 -1.71 2.00
CA TYR A 45 -14.17 -0.78 2.20
C TYR A 45 -15.47 -1.47 2.64
N HIS A 46 -15.68 -2.72 2.23
CA HIS A 46 -16.89 -3.48 2.52
C HIS A 46 -16.70 -4.41 3.72
N SER A 47 -15.56 -5.10 3.79
CA SER A 47 -15.26 -6.07 4.84
C SER A 47 -14.71 -5.44 6.11
N ARG A 48 -14.17 -4.21 6.05
CA ARG A 48 -13.34 -3.59 7.10
C ARG A 48 -12.05 -4.35 7.38
N GLU A 49 -11.67 -5.27 6.51
CA GLU A 49 -10.46 -6.07 6.60
C GLU A 49 -9.59 -5.83 5.38
N LEU A 50 -8.35 -5.38 5.59
CA LEU A 50 -7.39 -5.17 4.52
C LEU A 50 -6.30 -6.23 4.59
N ARG A 51 -6.17 -7.03 3.53
CA ARG A 51 -5.14 -8.07 3.41
C ARG A 51 -4.16 -7.72 2.30
N LEU A 52 -2.92 -7.43 2.65
CA LEU A 52 -1.83 -7.10 1.73
C LEU A 52 -0.71 -8.14 1.83
N ARG A 53 -1.04 -9.43 1.68
CA ARG A 53 -0.02 -10.49 1.75
C ARG A 53 0.75 -10.59 0.43
N GLY A 54 2.04 -10.89 0.50
CA GLY A 54 2.88 -11.17 -0.69
C GLY A 54 3.15 -9.97 -1.59
N THR A 55 3.02 -8.74 -1.07
CA THR A 55 3.14 -7.51 -1.88
C THR A 55 4.54 -6.88 -1.87
N ASP A 56 5.54 -7.54 -1.25
CA ASP A 56 6.91 -7.05 -1.09
C ASP A 56 6.97 -5.61 -0.55
N LEU A 57 5.97 -5.22 0.25
CA LEU A 57 5.89 -3.87 0.79
C LEU A 57 7.03 -3.65 1.78
N ARG A 58 7.80 -2.58 1.57
CA ARG A 58 8.82 -2.12 2.51
C ARG A 58 8.27 -1.19 3.59
N HIS A 59 7.17 -0.51 3.25
CA HIS A 59 6.45 0.40 4.13
C HIS A 59 4.95 0.23 3.91
N VAL A 60 4.16 0.44 4.97
CA VAL A 60 2.70 0.46 4.87
C VAL A 60 2.27 1.71 4.08
N PRO A 61 1.43 1.57 3.04
CA PRO A 61 0.98 2.71 2.26
C PRO A 61 0.08 3.64 3.08
N LEU A 62 0.26 4.96 2.95
CA LEU A 62 -0.55 5.94 3.70
C LEU A 62 -2.04 5.87 3.35
N ASP A 63 -2.38 5.31 2.19
CA ASP A 63 -3.77 5.12 1.81
C ASP A 63 -4.52 4.14 2.72
N VAL A 64 -3.81 3.25 3.43
CA VAL A 64 -4.42 2.43 4.48
C VAL A 64 -5.04 3.32 5.56
N LEU A 65 -4.43 4.48 5.86
CA LEU A 65 -4.93 5.44 6.85
C LEU A 65 -6.26 6.10 6.45
N LYS A 66 -6.60 6.09 5.15
CA LYS A 66 -7.91 6.58 4.66
C LYS A 66 -9.03 5.61 4.99
N LEU A 67 -8.71 4.35 5.28
CA LEU A 67 -9.68 3.34 5.70
C LEU A 67 -9.95 3.48 7.20
N THR A 68 -10.50 4.60 7.63
CA THR A 68 -10.78 4.88 9.05
C THR A 68 -11.78 3.92 9.69
N HIS A 69 -12.46 3.11 8.88
CA HIS A 69 -13.39 2.05 9.32
C HIS A 69 -12.72 0.66 9.44
N LEU A 70 -11.42 0.55 9.18
CA LEU A 70 -10.71 -0.73 9.17
C LEU A 70 -10.58 -1.29 10.58
N THR A 71 -11.04 -2.52 10.79
CA THR A 71 -10.92 -3.24 12.07
C THR A 71 -9.79 -4.24 12.05
N THR A 72 -9.45 -4.79 10.88
CA THR A 72 -8.37 -5.76 10.72
C THR A 72 -7.42 -5.34 9.61
N LEU A 73 -6.13 -5.21 9.94
CA LEU A 73 -5.04 -4.99 9.00
C LEU A 73 -4.12 -6.20 9.01
N ASP A 74 -4.04 -6.87 7.88
CA ASP A 74 -3.17 -8.02 7.68
C ASP A 74 -2.12 -7.70 6.62
N ILE A 75 -0.90 -7.54 7.10
CA ILE A 75 0.30 -7.27 6.31
C ILE A 75 1.35 -8.36 6.54
N SER A 76 0.92 -9.52 7.03
CA SER A 76 1.75 -10.71 7.22
C SER A 76 2.14 -11.36 5.89
N HIS A 77 3.17 -12.19 5.94
CA HIS A 77 3.63 -13.11 4.92
C HIS A 77 3.96 -12.46 3.57
N GLY A 78 5.26 -12.31 3.29
CA GLY A 78 5.73 -11.85 1.98
C GLY A 78 5.66 -10.34 1.80
N ASN A 79 5.69 -9.59 2.91
CA ASN A 79 6.14 -8.21 2.92
C ASN A 79 7.53 -8.11 3.57
N GLN A 80 8.24 -7.03 3.27
CA GLN A 80 9.58 -6.75 3.80
C GLN A 80 9.52 -5.50 4.68
N LEU A 81 8.51 -5.45 5.55
CA LEU A 81 8.26 -4.29 6.41
C LEU A 81 9.36 -4.18 7.46
N LEU A 82 10.14 -3.11 7.40
CA LEU A 82 11.19 -2.84 8.37
C LEU A 82 10.65 -2.16 9.64
N VAL A 83 9.68 -1.26 9.45
CA VAL A 83 9.10 -0.43 10.52
C VAL A 83 7.65 -0.14 10.19
N LEU A 84 6.78 -0.27 11.20
CA LEU A 84 5.40 0.17 11.15
C LEU A 84 5.34 1.70 11.36
N PRO A 85 4.66 2.46 10.49
CA PRO A 85 4.61 3.90 10.65
C PRO A 85 3.77 4.28 11.89
N PRO A 86 4.21 5.25 12.71
CA PRO A 86 3.47 5.68 13.90
C PRO A 86 2.09 6.27 13.55
N THR A 87 1.90 6.67 12.29
CA THR A 87 0.63 7.14 11.74
C THR A 87 -0.45 6.06 11.63
N LEU A 88 -0.13 4.77 11.82
CA LEU A 88 -1.14 3.71 11.99
C LEU A 88 -2.11 3.98 13.15
N THR A 89 -1.69 4.79 14.13
CA THR A 89 -2.56 5.30 15.20
C THR A 89 -3.77 6.10 14.71
N ALA A 90 -3.77 6.57 13.46
CA ALA A 90 -4.93 7.21 12.84
C ALA A 90 -6.10 6.23 12.59
N LEU A 91 -5.83 4.92 12.54
CA LEU A 91 -6.85 3.87 12.45
C LEU A 91 -7.43 3.59 13.84
N GLN A 92 -8.27 4.51 14.31
CA GLN A 92 -8.78 4.49 15.70
C GLN A 92 -9.60 3.24 16.05
N VAL A 93 -10.16 2.56 15.05
CA VAL A 93 -11.01 1.37 15.22
C VAL A 93 -10.30 0.08 14.83
N LEU A 94 -8.98 0.12 14.61
CA LEU A 94 -8.19 -1.06 14.32
C LEU A 94 -8.05 -1.92 15.58
N GLU A 95 -8.59 -3.13 15.52
CA GLU A 95 -8.56 -4.09 16.64
C GLU A 95 -7.48 -5.14 16.43
N ASN A 96 -7.30 -5.59 15.18
CA ASN A 96 -6.39 -6.67 14.83
C ASN A 96 -5.34 -6.18 13.84
N LEU A 97 -4.06 -6.25 14.24
CA LEU A 97 -2.92 -6.02 13.37
C LEU A 97 -2.12 -7.33 13.25
N MET A 98 -2.08 -7.92 12.06
CA MET A 98 -1.27 -9.11 11.78
C MET A 98 -0.01 -8.69 11.02
N THR A 99 1.15 -8.93 11.63
CA THR A 99 2.48 -8.74 11.03
C THR A 99 3.25 -10.05 11.08
N ASP A 100 4.30 -10.18 10.27
CA ASP A 100 5.29 -11.24 10.52
C ASP A 100 6.01 -10.96 11.87
N ASP A 101 6.42 -12.03 12.57
CA ASP A 101 7.20 -11.97 13.82
C ASP A 101 8.58 -11.30 13.63
#